data_AF-A0A0R3RRT1-F1
#
_entry.id   AF-A0A0R3RRT1-F1
#
_cell.length_a   1.000
_cell.length_b   1.000
_cell.length_c   1.000
_cell.angle_alpha   90.00
_cell.angle_beta   90.00
_cell.angle_gamma   90.00
#
_symmetry.space_group_name_H-M   'P 1'
#
loop_
_entity.id
_entity.type
_entity.pdbx_description
1 polymer ?
#
loop_
_entity_poly.entity_id
_entity_poly.type
_entity_poly.pdbx_seq_one_letter_code
_entity_poly.pdbx_strand_id
1 'polypeptide(L)'
;MLRFLVVLLALFISFSNAQYENDPDVKDVVNDSMRLINKYMEGENLWKLRSIVRAKVLVVLNTIYDVTLILTPTTCKKGQKIKSLSKCPIDKRRNEKKVFARISESINGKITVKMG
;
A
#
# COMPACT_ATOMS: atom_id res chain seq x y z
N MET A 1 -15.42 -4.88 38.64
CA MET A 1 -15.10 -6.01 37.74
C MET A 1 -15.25 -5.63 36.27
N LEU A 2 -16.46 -5.26 35.81
CA LEU A 2 -16.73 -4.94 34.39
C LEU A 2 -15.99 -3.68 33.85
N ARG A 3 -15.80 -2.66 34.69
CA ARG A 3 -15.03 -1.43 34.32
C ARG A 3 -13.57 -1.70 33.96
N PHE A 4 -12.91 -2.66 34.63
CA PHE A 4 -11.52 -3.01 34.32
C PHE A 4 -11.39 -3.75 32.99
N LEU A 5 -12.39 -4.57 32.63
CA LEU A 5 -12.42 -5.29 31.35
C LEU A 5 -12.57 -4.34 30.15
N VAL A 6 -13.40 -3.29 30.30
CA VAL A 6 -13.59 -2.26 29.27
C VAL A 6 -12.34 -1.40 29.09
N VAL A 7 -11.63 -1.09 30.18
CA VAL A 7 -10.36 -0.34 30.13
C VAL A 7 -9.25 -1.17 29.49
N LEU A 8 -9.18 -2.48 29.73
CA LEU A 8 -8.24 -3.40 29.06
C LEU A 8 -8.51 -3.51 27.56
N LEU A 9 -9.77 -3.62 27.13
CA LEU A 9 -10.14 -3.60 25.71
C LEU A 9 -9.78 -2.27 25.04
N ALA A 10 -10.03 -1.13 25.72
CA ALA A 10 -9.65 0.20 25.20
C ALA A 10 -8.13 0.39 25.09
N LEU A 11 -7.35 -0.20 25.99
CA LEU A 11 -5.89 -0.17 25.91
C LEU A 11 -5.35 -0.94 24.68
N PHE A 12 -5.90 -2.12 24.34
CA PHE A 12 -5.53 -2.82 23.10
C PHE A 12 -5.87 -2.02 21.84
N ILE A 13 -6.99 -1.29 21.84
CA ILE A 13 -7.37 -0.39 20.73
C ILE A 13 -6.43 0.82 20.64
N SER A 14 -5.87 1.27 21.77
CA SER A 14 -4.93 2.41 21.84
C SER A 14 -3.51 2.02 21.40
N PHE A 15 -3.10 0.76 21.61
CA PHE A 15 -1.85 0.20 21.06
C PHE A 15 -1.92 -0.04 19.55
N SER A 16 -3.09 0.11 18.92
CA SER A 16 -3.28 -0.07 17.47
C SER A 16 -2.78 1.10 16.61
N ASN A 17 -2.06 2.07 17.20
CA ASN A 17 -1.26 3.05 16.46
C ASN A 17 0.12 2.49 16.08
N ALA A 18 0.24 1.17 15.86
CA ALA A 18 1.45 0.60 15.30
C ALA A 18 1.71 1.24 13.94
N GLN A 19 2.85 1.91 13.83
CA GLN A 19 3.33 2.53 12.60
C GLN A 19 3.86 1.43 11.69
N TYR A 20 3.01 0.97 10.76
CA TYR A 20 3.37 -0.09 9.81
C TYR A 20 4.03 0.45 8.52
N GLU A 21 4.36 1.75 8.47
CA GLU A 21 4.93 2.38 7.27
C GLU A 21 6.31 1.82 6.90
N ASN A 22 7.04 1.33 7.91
CA ASN A 22 8.37 0.73 7.76
C ASN A 22 8.34 -0.80 7.96
N ASP A 23 7.16 -1.39 8.09
CA ASP A 23 7.00 -2.83 8.25
C ASP A 23 7.37 -3.54 6.92
N PRO A 24 8.27 -4.54 6.95
CA PRO A 24 8.72 -5.22 5.74
C PRO A 24 7.58 -5.95 5.02
N ASP A 25 6.65 -6.55 5.76
CA ASP A 25 5.53 -7.30 5.17
C ASP A 25 4.57 -6.33 4.45
N VAL A 26 4.33 -5.16 5.05
CA VAL A 26 3.54 -4.11 4.38
C VAL A 26 4.26 -3.60 3.12
N LYS A 27 5.58 -3.42 3.17
CA LYS A 27 6.36 -2.98 2.02
C LYS A 27 6.28 -3.99 0.87
N ASP A 28 6.36 -5.28 1.18
CA ASP A 28 6.29 -6.35 0.19
C ASP A 28 4.91 -6.43 -0.47
N VAL A 29 3.84 -6.42 0.34
CA VAL A 29 2.47 -6.41 -0.19
C VAL A 29 2.17 -5.17 -1.03
N VAL A 30 2.67 -4.00 -0.65
CA VAL A 30 2.53 -2.78 -1.46
C VAL A 30 3.29 -2.92 -2.79
N ASN A 31 4.52 -3.43 -2.76
CA ASN A 31 5.32 -3.65 -3.97
C ASN A 31 4.64 -4.63 -4.93
N ASP A 32 4.12 -5.74 -4.43
CA ASP A 32 3.39 -6.73 -5.24
C ASP A 32 2.08 -6.17 -5.81
N SER A 33 1.45 -5.26 -5.06
CA SER A 33 0.24 -4.54 -5.46
C SER A 33 0.49 -3.47 -6.52
N MET A 34 1.73 -3.00 -6.71
CA MET A 34 2.02 -1.87 -7.61
C MET A 34 1.57 -2.11 -9.05
N ARG A 35 1.56 -3.36 -9.52
CA ARG A 35 1.03 -3.69 -10.86
C ARG A 35 -0.47 -3.39 -10.95
N LEU A 36 -1.25 -3.73 -9.92
CA LEU A 36 -2.68 -3.46 -9.87
C LEU A 36 -2.96 -1.97 -9.67
N ILE A 37 -2.22 -1.32 -8.77
CA ILE A 37 -2.29 0.14 -8.57
C ILE A 37 -2.08 0.87 -9.89
N ASN A 38 -1.05 0.51 -10.67
CA ASN A 38 -0.78 1.13 -11.97
C ASN A 38 -1.91 0.99 -13.00
N LYS A 39 -2.76 -0.04 -12.90
CA LYS A 39 -3.94 -0.17 -13.78
C LYS A 39 -4.98 0.90 -13.49
N TYR A 40 -5.11 1.32 -12.23
CA TYR A 40 -6.05 2.37 -11.82
C TYR A 40 -5.48 3.78 -11.96
N MET A 41 -4.16 3.94 -11.94
CA MET A 41 -3.53 5.24 -12.13
C MET A 41 -3.80 5.78 -13.54
N GLU A 42 -4.00 7.09 -13.68
CA GLU A 42 -4.20 7.72 -14.98
C GLU A 42 -2.89 7.88 -15.77
N GLY A 43 -3.03 8.07 -17.09
CA GLY A 43 -1.93 8.34 -18.02
C GLY A 43 -1.25 7.09 -18.58
N GLU A 44 -0.33 7.31 -19.52
CA GLU A 44 0.34 6.24 -20.26
C GLU A 44 1.54 5.63 -19.53
N ASN A 45 2.10 6.33 -18.55
CA ASN A 45 3.32 5.91 -17.88
C ASN A 45 3.04 5.17 -16.58
N LEU A 46 3.98 4.31 -16.20
CA LEU A 46 3.99 3.63 -14.92
C LEU A 46 4.45 4.56 -13.79
N TRP A 47 4.00 4.24 -12.59
CA TRP A 47 4.36 4.83 -11.33
C TRP A 47 5.08 3.80 -10.48
N LYS A 48 6.06 4.22 -9.68
CA LYS A 48 6.71 3.35 -8.69
C LYS A 48 6.56 3.93 -7.29
N LEU A 49 6.58 3.04 -6.30
CA LEU A 49 6.53 3.42 -4.89
C LEU A 49 7.77 4.25 -4.53
N ARG A 50 7.57 5.42 -3.93
CA ARG A 50 8.63 6.17 -3.23
C ARG A 50 8.61 5.87 -1.75
N SER A 51 7.44 6.01 -1.11
CA SER A 51 7.29 5.77 0.33
C SER A 51 5.86 5.44 0.71
N ILE A 52 5.72 4.74 1.85
CA ILE A 52 4.46 4.54 2.55
C ILE A 52 4.40 5.64 3.62
N VAL A 53 3.35 6.46 3.59
CA VAL A 53 3.16 7.60 4.51
C VAL A 53 2.33 7.19 5.71
N ARG A 54 1.35 6.32 5.47
CA ARG A 54 0.48 5.75 6.50
C ARG A 54 0.17 4.32 6.14
N ALA A 55 0.16 3.44 7.13
CA ALA A 55 -0.30 2.07 6.96
C ALA A 55 -1.13 1.63 8.17
N LYS A 56 -2.33 1.14 7.90
CA LYS A 56 -3.18 0.46 8.88
C LYS A 56 -3.42 -0.97 8.41
N VAL A 57 -3.11 -1.93 9.28
CA VAL A 57 -3.28 -3.35 9.01
C VAL A 57 -4.43 -3.90 9.86
N LEU A 58 -5.30 -4.68 9.22
CA LEU A 58 -6.40 -5.40 9.88
C LEU A 58 -6.35 -6.86 9.45
N VAL A 59 -6.09 -7.75 10.41
CA VAL A 59 -6.06 -9.19 10.18
C VAL A 59 -7.44 -9.76 10.45
N VAL A 60 -8.06 -10.36 9.42
CA VAL A 60 -9.38 -11.00 9.48
C VAL A 60 -9.30 -12.37 8.79
N LEU A 61 -10.31 -12.79 8.01
CA LEU A 61 -10.15 -13.92 7.08
C LEU A 61 -9.14 -13.62 5.96
N ASN A 62 -9.04 -12.34 5.57
CA ASN A 62 -7.98 -11.80 4.74
C ASN A 62 -7.23 -10.74 5.56
N THR A 63 -5.98 -10.47 5.21
CA THR A 63 -5.27 -9.30 5.72
C THR A 63 -5.63 -8.09 4.86
N ILE A 64 -6.05 -7.00 5.49
CA ILE A 64 -6.42 -5.75 4.85
C ILE A 64 -5.38 -4.68 5.22
N TYR A 65 -4.83 -4.03 4.20
CA TYR A 65 -3.87 -2.94 4.33
C TYR A 65 -4.50 -1.68 3.76
N ASP A 66 -4.83 -0.73 4.63
CA ASP A 66 -5.24 0.61 4.24
C ASP A 66 -4.00 1.50 4.26
N VAL A 67 -3.51 1.86 3.07
CA VAL A 67 -2.23 2.55 2.89
C VAL A 67 -2.39 3.89 2.21
N THR A 68 -1.57 4.85 2.64
CA THR A 68 -1.33 6.11 1.94
C THR A 68 0.08 6.08 1.37
N LEU A 69 0.21 6.20 0.05
CA LEU A 69 1.46 6.04 -0.67
C LEU A 69 1.88 7.36 -1.32
N ILE A 70 3.19 7.62 -1.38
CA ILE A 70 3.77 8.55 -2.35
C ILE A 70 4.30 7.75 -3.51
N LEU A 71 3.81 8.06 -4.70
CA LEU A 71 4.23 7.46 -5.95
C LEU A 71 5.02 8.46 -6.77
N THR A 72 6.12 8.01 -7.36
CA THR A 72 6.93 8.81 -8.27
C THR A 72 6.65 8.38 -9.72
N PRO A 73 6.49 9.33 -10.66
CA PRO A 73 6.24 9.03 -12.06
C PRO A 73 7.49 8.47 -12.74
N THR A 74 7.29 7.60 -13.71
CA THR A 74 8.40 7.03 -14.50
C THR A 74 8.24 7.34 -15.98
N THR A 75 9.29 7.06 -16.77
CA THR A 75 9.24 7.14 -18.24
C THR A 75 8.82 5.82 -18.90
N CYS A 76 8.71 4.72 -18.13
CA CYS A 76 8.22 3.44 -18.64
C CYS A 76 6.75 3.54 -19.02
N LYS A 77 6.38 3.06 -20.21
CA LYS A 77 4.99 3.02 -20.66
C LYS A 77 4.26 1.81 -20.07
N LYS A 78 2.96 1.96 -19.82
CA LYS A 78 2.04 0.85 -19.59
C LYS A 78 2.03 -0.05 -20.82
N GLY A 79 1.96 -1.36 -20.61
CA GLY A 79 2.06 -2.37 -21.67
C GLY A 79 3.48 -2.72 -22.10
N GLN A 80 4.50 -1.94 -21.70
CA GLN A 80 5.90 -2.33 -21.88
C GLN A 80 6.21 -3.57 -21.04
N LYS A 81 6.87 -4.58 -21.64
CA LYS A 81 7.39 -5.72 -20.90
C LYS A 81 8.57 -5.27 -20.04
N ILE A 82 8.32 -5.04 -18.76
CA ILE A 82 9.35 -4.71 -17.76
C ILE A 82 9.52 -5.87 -16.78
N LYS A 83 10.77 -6.14 -16.38
CA LYS A 83 11.07 -7.16 -15.35
C LYS A 83 10.73 -6.67 -13.93
N SER A 84 10.91 -5.37 -13.67
CA SER A 84 10.63 -4.76 -12.37
C SER A 84 10.48 -3.25 -12.52
N LEU A 85 9.62 -2.64 -11.70
CA LEU A 85 9.45 -1.18 -11.61
C LEU A 85 10.71 -0.46 -11.12
N SER A 86 11.62 -1.16 -10.42
CA SER A 86 12.89 -0.57 -9.98
C SER A 86 13.77 -0.12 -11.15
N LYS A 87 13.66 -0.78 -12.30
CA LYS A 87 14.41 -0.47 -13.53
C LYS A 87 13.83 0.71 -14.31
N CYS A 88 12.67 1.22 -13.92
CA CYS A 88 12.03 2.34 -14.61
C CYS A 88 12.64 3.68 -14.18
N PRO A 89 13.21 4.44 -15.12
CA PRO A 89 13.75 5.77 -14.84
C PRO A 89 12.65 6.71 -14.35
N ILE A 90 12.99 7.57 -13.40
CA ILE A 90 12.07 8.58 -12.86
C ILE A 90 11.89 9.69 -13.89
N ASP A 91 10.64 10.10 -14.14
CA ASP A 91 10.37 11.29 -14.95
C ASP A 91 10.38 12.53 -14.05
N LYS A 92 11.54 13.18 -13.94
CA LYS A 92 11.76 14.36 -13.09
C LYS A 92 10.91 15.58 -13.48
N ARG A 93 10.27 15.57 -14.65
CA ARG A 93 9.40 16.67 -15.12
C ARG A 93 8.01 16.63 -14.50
N ARG A 94 7.62 15.49 -13.92
CA ARG A 94 6.31 15.26 -13.33
C ARG A 94 6.43 15.19 -11.81
N ASN A 95 5.40 15.71 -11.14
CA ASN A 95 5.32 15.69 -9.70
C ASN A 95 4.88 14.32 -9.18
N GLU A 96 5.27 14.04 -7.95
CA GLU A 96 4.83 12.87 -7.21
C GLU A 96 3.34 12.94 -6.92
N LYS A 97 2.71 11.78 -6.75
CA LYS A 97 1.29 11.68 -6.43
C LYS A 97 1.10 10.94 -5.11
N LYS A 98 0.38 11.58 -4.20
CA LYS A 98 -0.13 10.92 -2.99
C LYS A 98 -1.42 10.19 -3.34
N VAL A 99 -1.50 8.91 -3.01
CA VAL A 99 -2.68 8.08 -3.27
C VAL A 99 -3.08 7.28 -2.06
N PHE A 100 -4.38 7.00 -1.95
CA PHE A 100 -4.92 6.05 -0.99
C PHE A 100 -5.27 4.75 -1.69
N ALA A 101 -4.90 3.62 -1.09
CA ALA A 101 -5.25 2.31 -1.58
C ALA A 101 -5.64 1.39 -0.43
N ARG A 102 -6.70 0.61 -0.64
CA ARG A 102 -7.05 -0.55 0.17
C ARG A 102 -6.59 -1.81 -0.55
N ILE A 103 -5.63 -2.49 0.03
CA ILE A 103 -5.10 -3.76 -0.45
C ILE A 103 -5.69 -4.88 0.42
N SER A 104 -6.15 -5.96 -0.19
CA SER A 104 -6.56 -7.17 0.53
C SER A 104 -5.82 -8.37 0.00
N GLU A 105 -5.22 -9.12 0.91
CA GLU A 105 -4.49 -10.36 0.67
C GLU A 105 -5.21 -11.50 1.37
N SER A 106 -5.63 -12.52 0.61
CA SER A 106 -6.21 -13.73 1.19
C SER A 106 -5.14 -14.73 1.62
N ILE A 107 -5.55 -15.74 2.39
CA ILE A 107 -4.69 -16.79 2.96
C ILE A 107 -3.86 -17.53 1.88
N ASN A 108 -4.33 -17.58 0.63
CA ASN A 108 -3.60 -18.17 -0.50
C ASN A 108 -2.72 -17.18 -1.29
N GLY A 109 -2.49 -15.97 -0.77
CA GLY A 109 -1.67 -14.93 -1.41
C GLY A 109 -2.33 -14.18 -2.57
N LYS A 110 -3.66 -14.35 -2.79
CA LYS A 110 -4.36 -13.57 -3.83
C LYS A 110 -4.55 -12.13 -3.35
N ILE A 111 -4.00 -11.20 -4.13
CA ILE A 111 -4.07 -9.75 -3.86
C ILE A 111 -5.19 -9.10 -4.67
N THR A 112 -5.93 -8.19 -4.02
CA THR A 112 -6.87 -7.25 -4.67
C THR A 112 -6.58 -5.82 -4.22
N VAL A 113 -6.84 -4.85 -5.09
CA VAL A 113 -6.61 -3.43 -4.82
C VAL A 113 -7.86 -2.63 -5.17
N LYS A 114 -8.24 -1.72 -4.27
CA LYS A 114 -9.22 -0.66 -4.50
C LYS A 114 -8.54 0.68 -4.22
N MET A 115 -8.58 1.58 -5.20
CA MET A 115 -8.16 2.97 -5.01
C MET A 115 -9.30 3.77 -4.36
N GLY A 116 -8.96 4.75 -3.51
CA GLY A 116 -9.94 5.72 -3.00
C GLY A 116 -9.66 7.13 -3.49
#